data_AF-A0A937ITH3-F1
#
_entry.id   AF-A0A937ITH3-F1
#
_cell.length_a   1.000
_cell.length_b   1.000
_cell.length_c   1.000
_cell.angle_alpha   90.00
_cell.angle_beta   90.00
_cell.angle_gamma   90.00
#
_symmetry.space_group_name_H-M   'P 1'
#
loop_
_entity.id
_entity.type
_entity.pdbx_description
1 polymer ?
#
loop_
_entity_poly.entity_id
_entity_poly.type
_entity_poly.pdbx_seq_one_letter_code
_entity_poly.pdbx_strand_id
1 'polypeptide(L)'
;MFPVYGKLIIFANIFFIIAIDIPSLKSHEFWIEPEDYVIKIGKPLIANLRIGQNFKGDDLVFNENDFDTFTIISGNKSKKVTGRLGDRPPLNEVMDNLGLSIIVHQSKPTYLTYYDFDKFKTFSTEKG
;
A
#
# COMPACT_ATOMS: atom_id res chain seq x y z
N MET A 1 -38.70 -38.99 -17.64
CA MET A 1 -38.88 -37.59 -18.05
C MET A 1 -38.15 -36.66 -17.07
N PHE A 2 -36.81 -36.71 -17.01
CA PHE A 2 -36.01 -35.94 -16.02
C PHE A 2 -34.57 -35.52 -16.43
N PRO A 3 -34.13 -35.40 -17.71
CA PRO A 3 -32.74 -34.97 -17.98
C PRO A 3 -32.57 -33.49 -18.37
N VAL A 4 -33.66 -32.72 -18.59
CA VAL A 4 -33.56 -31.37 -19.18
C VAL A 4 -33.16 -30.30 -18.15
N TYR A 5 -33.63 -30.42 -16.90
CA TYR A 5 -33.38 -29.43 -15.86
C TYR A 5 -31.91 -29.38 -15.38
N GLY A 6 -31.18 -30.49 -15.37
CA GLY A 6 -29.78 -30.53 -14.95
C GLY A 6 -28.85 -29.76 -15.89
N LYS A 7 -29.06 -29.89 -17.22
CA LYS A 7 -28.29 -29.11 -18.22
C LYS A 7 -28.60 -27.62 -18.12
N LEU A 8 -29.88 -27.24 -17.93
CA LEU A 8 -30.30 -25.85 -17.82
C LEU A 8 -29.71 -25.16 -16.58
N ILE A 9 -29.66 -25.86 -15.45
CA ILE A 9 -29.02 -25.36 -14.21
C ILE A 9 -27.51 -25.20 -14.41
N ILE A 10 -26.84 -26.14 -15.07
CA ILE A 10 -25.39 -26.03 -15.36
C ILE A 10 -25.10 -24.83 -16.28
N PHE A 11 -25.89 -24.62 -17.34
CA PHE A 11 -25.73 -23.45 -18.21
C PHE A 11 -26.02 -22.13 -17.47
N ALA A 12 -27.03 -22.09 -16.59
CA ALA A 12 -27.33 -20.92 -15.77
C ALA A 12 -26.22 -20.59 -14.77
N ASN A 13 -25.58 -21.61 -14.17
CA ASN A 13 -24.44 -21.43 -13.26
C ASN A 13 -23.18 -20.97 -14.02
N ILE A 14 -22.92 -21.49 -15.23
CA ILE A 14 -21.81 -21.04 -16.07
C ILE A 14 -22.02 -19.59 -16.53
N PHE A 15 -23.25 -19.20 -16.88
CA PHE A 15 -23.57 -17.82 -17.27
C PHE A 15 -23.43 -16.84 -16.10
N PHE A 16 -23.79 -17.26 -14.88
CA PHE A 16 -23.63 -16.45 -13.67
C PHE A 16 -22.15 -16.23 -13.28
N ILE A 17 -21.27 -17.19 -13.56
CA ILE A 17 -19.82 -17.06 -13.31
C ILE A 17 -19.17 -16.10 -14.32
N ILE A 18 -19.64 -16.06 -15.57
CA ILE A 18 -19.10 -15.17 -16.62
C ILE A 18 -19.56 -13.71 -16.42
N ALA A 19 -20.71 -13.50 -15.75
CA ALA A 19 -21.27 -12.16 -15.51
C ALA A 19 -20.68 -11.44 -14.29
N ILE A 20 -19.71 -12.03 -13.59
CA ILE A 20 -18.95 -11.31 -12.56
C ILE A 20 -17.92 -10.44 -13.28
N ASP A 21 -18.36 -9.27 -13.75
CA ASP A 21 -17.44 -8.15 -13.99
C ASP A 21 -16.85 -7.81 -12.62
N ILE A 22 -15.68 -8.35 -12.31
CA ILE A 22 -14.90 -7.88 -11.16
C ILE A 22 -14.38 -6.51 -11.60
N PRO A 23 -14.95 -5.38 -11.13
CA PRO A 23 -14.39 -4.09 -11.48
C PRO A 23 -12.92 -4.14 -11.07
N SER A 24 -12.03 -3.77 -11.98
CA SER A 24 -10.62 -3.62 -11.65
C SER A 24 -10.54 -2.66 -10.48
N LEU A 25 -10.28 -3.15 -9.28
CA LEU A 25 -10.01 -2.29 -8.13
C LEU A 25 -8.79 -1.45 -8.52
N LYS A 26 -9.01 -0.18 -8.87
CA LYS A 26 -7.95 0.76 -9.19
C LYS A 26 -7.30 1.24 -7.90
N SER A 27 -6.61 0.33 -7.22
CA SER A 27 -5.69 0.73 -6.17
C SER A 27 -4.44 1.30 -6.83
N HIS A 28 -3.95 2.42 -6.30
CA HIS A 28 -2.60 2.87 -6.61
C HIS A 28 -1.58 1.84 -6.12
N GLU A 29 -0.48 1.73 -6.85
CA GLU A 29 0.72 1.03 -6.43
C GLU A 29 1.33 1.77 -5.23
N PHE A 30 1.93 1.01 -4.32
CA PHE A 30 2.73 1.53 -3.22
C PHE A 30 4.11 0.88 -3.26
N TRP A 31 5.17 1.67 -3.10
CA TRP A 31 6.52 1.14 -3.01
C TRP A 31 7.43 1.98 -2.12
N ILE A 32 8.52 1.36 -1.70
CA ILE A 32 9.63 2.00 -0.98
C ILE A 32 10.74 2.22 -2.01
N GLU A 33 11.21 3.46 -2.12
CA GLU A 33 12.23 3.88 -3.08
C GLU A 33 13.47 4.42 -2.35
N PRO A 34 14.51 3.59 -2.14
CA PRO A 34 15.79 4.05 -1.62
C PRO A 34 16.49 4.99 -2.61
N GLU A 35 17.17 6.02 -2.11
CA GLU A 35 18.02 6.89 -2.94
C GLU A 35 19.25 6.12 -3.45
N ASP A 36 19.86 5.33 -2.56
CA ASP A 36 20.99 4.46 -2.85
C ASP A 36 20.73 3.04 -2.35
N TYR A 37 21.01 2.04 -3.19
CA TYR A 37 20.90 0.63 -2.81
C TYR A 37 22.14 0.09 -2.08
N VAL A 38 23.25 0.82 -2.13
CA VAL A 38 24.50 0.48 -1.44
C VAL A 38 25.04 1.75 -0.79
N ILE A 39 24.99 1.80 0.55
CA ILE A 39 25.46 2.94 1.34
C ILE A 39 26.74 2.58 2.11
N LYS A 40 27.56 3.60 2.41
CA LYS A 40 28.72 3.45 3.30
C LYS A 40 28.28 3.54 4.77
N ILE A 41 29.03 2.90 5.66
CA ILE A 41 28.83 3.05 7.12
C ILE A 41 28.90 4.54 7.49
N GLY A 42 27.99 4.98 8.37
CA GLY A 42 27.91 6.36 8.83
C GLY A 42 27.25 7.30 7.83
N LYS A 43 26.79 6.80 6.67
CA LYS A 43 25.91 7.54 5.77
C LYS A 43 24.44 7.24 6.08
N PRO A 44 23.54 8.20 5.80
CA PRO A 44 22.12 7.97 5.97
C PRO A 44 21.63 6.94 4.96
N LEU A 45 20.82 5.99 5.43
CA LEU A 45 19.86 5.29 4.60
C LEU A 45 18.70 6.27 4.37
N ILE A 46 18.44 6.59 3.11
CA ILE A 46 17.39 7.53 2.69
C ILE A 46 16.43 6.78 1.79
N ALA A 47 15.13 6.83 2.07
CA ALA A 47 14.10 6.23 1.22
C ALA A 47 12.77 6.98 1.25
N ASN A 48 12.15 7.09 0.08
CA ASN A 48 10.78 7.58 -0.07
C ASN A 48 9.77 6.44 0.06
N LEU A 49 8.59 6.77 0.58
CA LEU A 49 7.39 5.96 0.42
C LEU A 49 6.58 6.63 -0.70
N ARG A 50 6.20 5.86 -1.73
CA ARG A 50 5.54 6.41 -2.91
C ARG A 50 4.19 5.76 -3.14
N ILE A 51 3.26 6.55 -3.68
CA ILE A 51 1.96 6.07 -4.15
C ILE A 51 1.75 6.54 -5.60
N GLY A 52 1.35 5.63 -6.49
CA GLY A 52 1.30 5.96 -7.91
C GLY A 52 0.81 4.84 -8.82
N GLN A 53 1.23 4.86 -10.07
CA GLN A 53 0.95 3.81 -11.05
C GLN A 53 2.09 3.72 -12.07
N ASN A 54 2.43 2.51 -12.50
CA ASN A 54 3.55 2.26 -13.39
C ASN A 54 4.87 2.87 -12.87
N PHE A 55 5.12 2.77 -11.55
CA PHE A 55 6.28 3.36 -10.87
C PHE A 55 6.44 4.88 -11.07
N LYS A 56 5.34 5.60 -11.29
CA LYS A 56 5.29 7.07 -11.29
C LYS A 56 4.24 7.52 -10.30
N GLY A 57 4.63 8.39 -9.36
CA GLY A 57 3.76 8.76 -8.26
C GLY A 57 4.36 9.79 -7.34
N ASP A 58 3.59 10.17 -6.33
CA ASP A 58 3.96 11.20 -5.36
C ASP A 58 4.68 10.62 -4.15
N ASP A 59 5.53 11.44 -3.54
CA ASP A 59 6.19 11.13 -2.27
C ASP A 59 5.25 11.38 -1.09
N LEU A 60 5.08 10.36 -0.27
CA LEU A 60 4.38 10.45 1.00
C LEU A 60 5.29 11.12 2.05
N VAL A 61 4.65 11.80 3.00
CA VAL A 61 5.33 12.42 4.14
C VAL A 61 5.48 11.41 5.27
N PHE A 62 6.39 11.67 6.20
CA PHE A 62 6.37 10.98 7.48
C PHE A 62 5.12 11.38 8.25
N ASN A 63 4.27 10.41 8.56
CA ASN A 63 3.14 10.58 9.48
C ASN A 63 2.98 9.28 10.27
N GLU A 64 3.42 9.31 11.53
CA GLU A 64 3.40 8.12 12.40
C GLU A 64 2.00 7.51 12.58
N ASN A 65 0.94 8.31 12.41
CA ASN A 65 -0.44 7.83 12.47
C ASN A 65 -0.83 6.92 11.31
N ASP A 66 -0.11 7.00 10.18
CA ASP A 66 -0.41 6.22 8.97
C ASP A 66 0.26 4.83 9.00
N PHE A 67 1.12 4.56 9.99
CA PHE A 67 1.92 3.33 10.04
C PHE A 67 1.51 2.43 11.19
N ASP A 68 1.32 1.14 10.92
CA ASP A 68 1.31 0.09 11.94
C ASP A 68 2.74 -0.34 12.25
N THR A 69 3.57 -0.50 11.21
CA THR A 69 5.00 -0.77 11.32
C THR A 69 5.77 0.12 10.35
N PHE A 70 6.85 0.74 10.83
CA PHE A 70 7.87 1.33 9.98
C PHE A 70 9.24 1.17 10.66
N THR A 71 10.01 0.17 10.24
CA THR A 71 11.23 -0.25 10.93
C THR A 71 12.32 -0.68 9.96
N ILE A 72 13.56 -0.59 10.39
CA ILE A 72 14.74 -1.10 9.70
C ILE A 72 15.25 -2.30 10.48
N ILE A 73 15.39 -3.44 9.80
CA ILE A 73 16.00 -4.65 10.33
C ILE A 73 17.41 -4.79 9.76
N SER A 74 18.40 -5.02 10.61
CA SER A 74 19.80 -5.18 10.20
C SER A 74 20.52 -6.13 11.15
N GLY A 75 20.98 -7.27 10.62
CA GLY A 75 21.46 -8.37 11.46
C GLY A 75 20.38 -8.82 12.45
N ASN A 76 20.73 -8.84 13.74
CA ASN A 76 19.80 -9.21 14.83
C ASN A 76 19.14 -8.00 15.51
N LYS A 77 19.26 -6.79 14.92
CA LYS A 77 18.69 -5.56 15.47
C LYS A 77 17.49 -5.10 14.62
N SER A 78 16.49 -4.54 15.30
CA SER A 78 15.36 -3.84 14.68
C SER A 78 15.30 -2.43 15.27
N LYS A 79 15.14 -1.42 14.41
CA LYS A 79 15.06 -0.02 14.78
C LYS A 79 13.86 0.63 14.09
N LYS A 80 12.89 1.08 14.88
CA LYS A 80 11.77 1.88 14.38
C LYS A 80 12.29 3.16 13.71
N VAL A 81 11.77 3.48 12.54
CA VAL A 81 12.07 4.72 11.82
C VAL A 81 11.40 5.87 12.56
N THR A 82 12.15 6.94 12.81
CA THR A 82 11.66 8.13 13.50
C THR A 82 11.76 9.35 12.58
N GLY A 83 10.86 10.30 12.75
CA GLY A 83 10.78 11.50 11.92
C GLY A 83 9.81 12.51 12.50
N ARG A 84 9.77 13.70 11.89
CA ARG A 84 8.78 14.73 12.21
C ARG A 84 7.63 14.63 11.24
N LEU A 85 6.42 14.92 11.73
CA LEU A 85 5.24 14.99 10.87
C LEU A 85 5.49 15.94 9.70
N GLY A 86 5.34 15.44 8.48
CA GLY A 86 5.57 16.20 7.25
C GLY A 86 6.96 16.03 6.62
N ASP A 87 7.89 15.30 7.26
CA ASP A 87 9.23 15.08 6.70
C ASP A 87 9.15 14.38 5.33
N ARG A 88 9.97 14.87 4.39
CA ARG A 88 10.22 14.29 3.07
C ARG A 88 11.73 14.30 2.83
N PRO A 89 12.40 13.14 2.69
CA PRO A 89 11.84 11.79 2.69
C PRO A 89 11.42 11.32 4.10
N PRO A 90 10.47 10.38 4.20
CA PRO A 90 9.99 9.84 5.47
C PRO A 90 11.01 8.94 6.18
N LEU A 91 11.98 8.36 5.45
CA LEU A 91 13.09 7.60 6.02
C LEU A 91 14.40 8.35 5.77
N ASN A 92 15.07 8.71 6.85
CA ASN A 92 16.40 9.30 6.84
C ASN A 92 17.11 8.94 8.15
N GLU A 93 17.79 7.79 8.16
CA GLU A 93 18.39 7.22 9.37
C GLU A 93 19.85 6.88 9.11
N VAL A 94 20.75 7.33 10.00
CA VAL A 94 22.18 6.98 9.90
C VAL A 94 22.38 5.52 10.29
N MET A 95 23.04 4.76 9.40
CA MET A 95 23.34 3.35 9.61
C MET A 95 24.77 3.17 10.12
N ASP A 96 24.92 2.42 11.20
CA ASP A 96 26.20 2.18 11.90
C ASP A 96 26.71 0.74 11.76
N ASN A 97 25.97 -0.11 11.04
CA ASN A 97 26.26 -1.52 10.88
C ASN A 97 26.62 -1.89 9.44
N LEU A 98 27.34 -3.00 9.30
CA LEU A 98 27.66 -3.61 8.02
C LEU A 98 26.64 -4.70 7.68
N GLY A 99 26.30 -4.81 6.40
CA GLY A 99 25.50 -5.89 5.85
C GLY A 99 24.15 -5.43 5.28
N LEU A 100 23.23 -6.39 5.13
CA LEU A 100 21.90 -6.15 4.58
C LEU A 100 21.03 -5.38 5.58
N SER A 101 20.43 -4.30 5.09
CA SER A 101 19.37 -3.58 5.79
C SER A 101 18.04 -3.82 5.08
N ILE A 102 17.01 -4.19 5.84
CA ILE A 102 15.67 -4.48 5.33
C ILE A 102 14.72 -3.42 5.89
N ILE A 103 14.08 -2.66 5.00
CA ILE A 103 13.04 -1.71 5.37
C ILE A 103 11.70 -2.45 5.39
N VAL A 104 11.00 -2.39 6.51
CA VAL A 104 9.67 -2.99 6.69
C VAL A 104 8.67 -1.88 6.95
N HIS A 105 7.64 -1.81 6.11
CA HIS A 105 6.56 -0.84 6.23
C HIS A 105 5.20 -1.55 6.14
N GLN A 106 4.30 -1.19 7.04
CA GLN A 106 2.90 -1.61 7.04
C GLN A 106 2.04 -0.40 7.38
N SER A 107 1.12 -0.03 6.49
CA SER A 107 0.19 1.07 6.70
C SER A 107 -0.98 0.68 7.59
N LYS A 108 -1.59 1.66 8.25
CA LYS A 108 -2.89 1.54 8.91
C LYS A 108 -4.02 1.81 7.92
N PRO A 109 -5.15 1.07 8.02
CA PRO A 109 -6.35 1.44 7.27
C PRO A 109 -6.90 2.76 7.81
N THR A 110 -7.29 3.64 6.90
CA THR A 110 -8.03 4.87 7.24
C THR A 110 -9.48 4.70 6.83
N TYR A 111 -10.40 5.05 7.74
CA TYR A 111 -11.83 5.00 7.48
C TYR A 111 -12.39 6.42 7.41
N LEU A 112 -13.15 6.69 6.34
CA LEU A 112 -13.87 7.94 6.19
C LEU A 112 -15.34 7.72 6.55
N THR A 113 -15.84 8.50 7.51
CA THR A 113 -17.24 8.46 7.93
C THR A 113 -17.93 9.74 7.48
N TYR A 114 -19.06 9.60 6.80
CA TYR A 114 -19.90 10.71 6.37
C TYR A 114 -21.25 10.65 7.08
N TYR A 115 -21.68 11.76 7.67
CA TYR A 115 -23.02 11.89 8.28
C TYR A 115 -24.12 12.16 7.26
N ASP A 116 -23.74 12.65 6.08
CA ASP A 116 -24.63 13.01 4.99
C ASP A 116 -24.40 12.07 3.81
N PHE A 117 -25.48 11.43 3.37
CA PHE A 117 -25.46 10.49 2.26
C PHE A 117 -25.04 11.17 0.93
N ASP A 118 -25.43 12.41 0.70
CA ASP A 118 -25.10 13.10 -0.55
C ASP A 118 -23.60 13.42 -0.63
N LYS A 119 -22.94 13.70 0.50
CA LYS A 119 -21.48 13.83 0.57
C LYS A 119 -20.78 12.51 0.28
N PHE A 120 -21.25 11.42 0.89
CA PHE A 120 -20.72 10.09 0.60
C PHE A 120 -20.85 9.72 -0.88
N LYS A 121 -22.02 9.99 -1.48
CA LYS A 121 -22.30 9.73 -2.90
C LYS A 121 -21.35 10.52 -3.80
N THR A 122 -21.13 11.80 -3.49
CA THR A 122 -20.21 12.67 -4.24
C THR A 122 -18.80 12.11 -4.20
N PHE A 123 -18.27 11.84 -2.99
CA PHE A 123 -16.93 11.26 -2.81
C PHE A 123 -16.77 9.93 -3.56
N SER A 124 -17.76 9.03 -3.44
CA SER A 124 -17.71 7.70 -4.09
C SER A 124 -17.70 7.80 -5.62
N THR A 125 -18.32 8.83 -6.18
CA THR A 125 -18.33 9.06 -7.64
C THR A 125 -17.01 9.66 -8.13
N GLU A 126 -16.35 10.49 -7.30
CA GLU A 126 -15.10 11.16 -7.66
C GLU A 126 -13.85 10.30 -7.44
N LYS A 127 -13.88 9.39 -6.46
CA LYS A 127 -12.73 8.61 -5.99
C LYS A 127 -12.83 7.11 -6.23
N GLY A 128 -14.01 6.60 -6.59
CA GLY A 128 -14.30 5.18 -6.83
C GLY A 128 -14.14 4.72 -8.27
#